data_AF-A0A1F7IHW6-F1
#
_entry.id   AF-A0A1F7IHW6-F1
#
_cell.length_a   1.000
_cell.length_b   1.000
_cell.length_c   1.000
_cell.angle_alpha   90.00
_cell.angle_beta   90.00
_cell.angle_gamma   90.00
#
_symmetry.space_group_name_H-M   'P 1'
#
loop_
_entity.id
_entity.type
_entity.pdbx_description
1 polymer ?
#
loop_
_entity_poly.entity_id
_entity_poly.type
_entity_poly.pdbx_seq_one_letter_code
_entity_poly.pdbx_strand_id
1 'polypeptide(L)'
;MFFTKEFNPGKSSLFILLITGIFTVIFLSRSTIKSFAQLQPSFTFTAAGDYSGHKLRTTAVLTGMNPVNSGADLNIALGDLSYGGKKPETAWCDYVKGLVGTEFPFELVPGNHEDDGPTGNNIDNFELCLPHRLTPITGRYSREYFYDYPDPPAGGTPLARFINISPNMTFLDEGTYTYTSGNPHFNWVSDAIDSARASGIKWIVVAMHENCISMGKKPCSIGENLFNLLVNKKVDLILQGHDHNYQRSKQLALSAGCSGIVRNTLNTNCIVDDGSDNEYIKGAGSVLSIVGTGGIGNYDINTADSEAGYFAKWNGVNSNPTLGFLKATVTDTQMTLTFNPMYGPTFTDSYVIVDNSVPTETPVPPTETPIPTPTPTDDPFAPTPTETPIPTVTPTPTDTPIPTETPIVTPTPMNLSLNPVADTFVNANSPNGNLGNNVLLRIISSPEKIAYLKFDLGALVGRTIQSAVLRLFVSNGSNSTQAVKTVVDTSWGELTMTYNNRPLLGDVVTNFTGSVTGTWKEIAVTSAVSASVGQLMSLGIDSTGTDGLDVYSKENSTGKPELVVNFN
;
A
#
# COMPACT_ATOMS: atom_id res chain seq x y z
N MET A 1 -4.43 22.59 -72.78
CA MET A 1 -4.93 22.78 -71.41
C MET A 1 -4.40 21.61 -70.59
N PHE A 2 -3.23 21.81 -69.98
CA PHE A 2 -2.48 20.77 -69.25
C PHE A 2 -2.21 21.25 -67.82
N PHE A 3 -2.02 20.27 -66.95
CA PHE A 3 -1.90 20.25 -65.50
C PHE A 3 -0.81 21.13 -64.84
N THR A 4 -0.97 21.27 -63.51
CA THR A 4 0.03 21.25 -62.41
C THR A 4 0.84 22.48 -61.95
N LYS A 5 0.76 22.67 -60.62
CA LYS A 5 1.79 22.95 -59.58
C LYS A 5 2.44 24.33 -59.36
N GLU A 6 2.48 24.63 -58.05
CA GLU A 6 3.28 25.52 -57.19
C GLU A 6 4.64 26.08 -57.69
N PHE A 7 5.03 27.29 -57.25
CA PHE A 7 6.01 27.60 -56.16
C PHE A 7 6.53 29.07 -56.24
N ASN A 8 6.35 29.87 -55.16
CA ASN A 8 7.24 30.92 -54.53
C ASN A 8 7.90 32.02 -55.43
N PRO A 9 8.75 32.97 -54.94
CA PRO A 9 9.02 33.55 -53.60
C PRO A 9 9.17 35.11 -53.60
N GLY A 10 9.51 35.73 -52.45
CA GLY A 10 10.13 37.07 -52.47
C GLY A 10 10.31 37.78 -51.13
N LYS A 11 11.52 37.71 -50.56
CA LYS A 11 12.03 38.50 -49.41
C LYS A 11 12.22 39.99 -49.78
N SER A 12 12.23 40.92 -48.81
CA SER A 12 13.38 41.83 -48.50
C SER A 12 13.04 43.00 -47.55
N SER A 13 14.03 43.33 -46.70
CA SER A 13 14.24 44.38 -45.68
C SER A 13 13.76 45.82 -45.94
N LEU A 14 13.54 46.63 -44.87
CA LEU A 14 14.50 47.64 -44.35
C LEU A 14 13.89 48.61 -43.29
N PHE A 15 14.72 48.97 -42.31
CA PHE A 15 14.70 49.99 -41.24
C PHE A 15 13.90 51.31 -41.44
N ILE A 16 13.41 51.92 -40.34
CA ILE A 16 13.59 53.35 -39.95
C ILE A 16 13.25 53.61 -38.47
N LEU A 17 13.96 54.63 -37.94
CA LEU A 17 14.23 55.11 -36.58
C LEU A 17 13.05 55.66 -35.75
N LEU A 18 13.30 55.65 -34.42
CA LEU A 18 12.65 56.29 -33.25
C LEU A 18 11.93 57.64 -33.47
N ILE A 19 10.89 57.89 -32.63
CA ILE A 19 10.82 59.02 -31.67
C ILE A 19 9.84 58.70 -30.53
N THR A 20 10.19 59.22 -29.36
CA THR A 20 9.77 59.04 -27.96
C THR A 20 8.33 59.42 -27.57
N GLY A 21 7.79 58.73 -26.56
CA GLY A 21 6.65 59.19 -25.75
C GLY A 21 6.30 58.22 -24.62
N ILE A 22 6.77 58.51 -23.40
CA ILE A 22 6.46 57.74 -22.18
C ILE A 22 5.06 58.11 -21.69
N PHE A 23 4.17 57.12 -21.60
CA PHE A 23 2.94 57.17 -20.79
C PHE A 23 2.86 55.89 -19.96
N THR A 24 3.04 56.03 -18.64
CA THR A 24 2.91 54.96 -17.67
C THR A 24 1.42 54.70 -17.43
N VAL A 25 0.89 53.60 -17.97
CA VAL A 25 -0.46 53.11 -17.66
C VAL A 25 -0.35 52.13 -16.51
N ILE A 26 -0.84 52.52 -15.34
CA ILE A 26 -0.98 51.64 -14.17
C ILE A 26 -2.16 50.72 -14.43
N PHE A 27 -1.88 49.46 -14.78
CA PHE A 27 -2.88 48.40 -14.79
C PHE A 27 -3.16 47.95 -13.35
N LEU A 28 -4.29 48.39 -12.78
CA LEU A 28 -4.89 47.75 -11.61
C LEU A 28 -5.50 46.42 -12.05
N SER A 29 -4.74 45.32 -11.97
CA SER A 29 -5.31 43.98 -12.12
C SER A 29 -6.14 43.66 -10.89
N ARG A 30 -7.47 43.65 -11.02
CA ARG A 30 -8.35 43.00 -10.04
C ARG A 30 -8.08 41.50 -10.09
N SER A 31 -7.27 41.00 -9.16
CA SER A 31 -7.15 39.58 -8.92
C SER A 31 -8.46 39.08 -8.30
N THR A 32 -9.36 38.56 -9.12
CA THR A 32 -10.41 37.66 -8.63
C THR A 32 -9.74 36.43 -8.06
N ILE A 33 -9.67 36.33 -6.73
CA ILE A 33 -9.35 35.07 -6.05
C ILE A 33 -10.50 34.12 -6.35
N LYS A 34 -10.34 33.27 -7.37
CA LYS A 34 -11.18 32.08 -7.47
C LYS A 34 -10.75 31.18 -6.32
N SER A 35 -11.61 31.04 -5.32
CA SER A 35 -11.51 29.94 -4.36
C SER A 35 -11.56 28.65 -5.16
N PHE A 36 -10.42 27.97 -5.28
CA PHE A 36 -10.41 26.58 -5.69
C PHE A 36 -10.86 25.81 -4.47
N ALA A 37 -12.11 25.33 -4.45
CA ALA A 37 -12.50 24.30 -3.52
C ALA A 37 -11.55 23.11 -3.74
N GLN A 38 -10.68 22.86 -2.77
CA GLN A 38 -9.82 21.69 -2.78
C GLN A 38 -10.75 20.47 -2.79
N LEU A 39 -10.65 19.62 -3.83
CA LEU A 39 -11.39 18.36 -3.86
C LEU A 39 -11.04 17.60 -2.58
N GLN A 40 -12.04 17.28 -1.77
CA GLN A 40 -11.82 16.42 -0.60
C GLN A 40 -11.31 15.06 -1.09
N PRO A 41 -10.22 14.52 -0.51
CA PRO A 41 -9.72 13.21 -0.90
C PRO A 41 -10.82 12.19 -0.61
N SER A 42 -11.17 11.40 -1.63
CA SER A 42 -12.09 10.28 -1.50
C SER A 42 -11.56 9.11 -2.30
N PHE A 43 -11.87 7.91 -1.85
CA PHE A 43 -11.54 6.69 -2.57
C PHE A 43 -12.54 5.59 -2.31
N THR A 44 -12.48 4.53 -3.11
CA THR A 44 -13.31 3.35 -2.96
C THR A 44 -12.46 2.10 -2.83
N PHE A 45 -12.79 1.24 -1.87
CA PHE A 45 -12.22 -0.11 -1.80
C PHE A 45 -13.32 -1.18 -1.84
N THR A 46 -12.92 -2.39 -2.21
CA THR A 46 -13.79 -3.57 -2.15
C THR A 46 -13.19 -4.63 -1.24
N ALA A 47 -14.02 -5.52 -0.70
CA ALA A 47 -13.57 -6.63 0.11
C ALA A 47 -14.50 -7.85 0.01
N ALA A 48 -13.89 -9.03 -0.08
CA ALA A 48 -14.53 -10.33 0.14
C ALA A 48 -13.45 -11.38 0.43
N GLY A 49 -13.84 -12.48 1.06
CA GLY A 49 -13.04 -13.70 1.22
C GLY A 49 -13.75 -14.91 0.63
N ASP A 50 -13.10 -16.07 0.70
CA ASP A 50 -13.75 -17.37 0.42
C ASP A 50 -14.15 -17.52 -1.06
N TYR A 51 -13.18 -17.28 -1.94
CA TYR A 51 -13.38 -17.14 -3.39
C TYR A 51 -13.58 -18.48 -4.11
N SER A 52 -12.56 -19.35 -4.09
CA SER A 52 -12.43 -20.57 -4.91
C SER A 52 -12.11 -20.36 -6.40
N GLY A 53 -12.12 -21.45 -7.16
CA GLY A 53 -12.00 -21.44 -8.62
C GLY A 53 -13.32 -21.52 -9.40
N HIS A 54 -14.48 -21.32 -8.75
CA HIS A 54 -15.80 -21.59 -9.35
C HIS A 54 -16.13 -20.65 -10.52
N LYS A 55 -16.36 -21.22 -11.70
CA LYS A 55 -16.53 -20.51 -12.99
C LYS A 55 -17.82 -19.67 -13.16
N LEU A 56 -18.61 -19.52 -12.11
CA LEU A 56 -19.89 -18.77 -12.16
C LEU A 56 -19.95 -17.82 -10.97
N ARG A 57 -19.94 -18.37 -9.77
CA ARG A 57 -20.01 -17.63 -8.49
C ARG A 57 -18.81 -16.67 -8.34
N THR A 58 -17.60 -17.22 -8.29
CA THR A 58 -16.38 -16.42 -8.14
C THR A 58 -16.16 -15.49 -9.32
N THR A 59 -16.49 -15.94 -10.55
CA THR A 59 -16.39 -15.09 -11.74
C THR A 59 -17.28 -13.86 -11.62
N ALA A 60 -18.54 -14.04 -11.23
CA ALA A 60 -19.47 -12.93 -11.07
C ALA A 60 -18.99 -11.94 -10.00
N VAL A 61 -18.51 -12.43 -8.84
CA VAL A 61 -18.00 -11.57 -7.77
C VAL A 61 -16.80 -10.75 -8.23
N LEU A 62 -15.78 -11.40 -8.81
CA LEU A 62 -14.57 -10.72 -9.30
C LEU A 62 -14.88 -9.76 -10.46
N THR A 63 -15.80 -10.11 -11.37
CA THR A 63 -16.27 -9.19 -12.41
C THR A 63 -16.92 -7.95 -11.79
N GLY A 64 -17.74 -8.11 -10.76
CA GLY A 64 -18.33 -6.98 -10.05
C GLY A 64 -17.31 -6.08 -9.36
N MET A 65 -16.26 -6.69 -8.78
CA MET A 65 -15.17 -5.97 -8.11
C MET A 65 -14.27 -5.19 -9.08
N ASN A 66 -14.20 -5.59 -10.36
CA ASN A 66 -13.40 -4.90 -11.38
C ASN A 66 -13.59 -3.37 -11.29
N PRO A 67 -12.51 -2.56 -11.23
CA PRO A 67 -12.58 -1.10 -11.12
C PRO A 67 -13.50 -0.40 -12.12
N VAL A 68 -13.63 -0.94 -13.34
CA VAL A 68 -14.53 -0.41 -14.37
C VAL A 68 -16.00 -0.55 -13.97
N ASN A 69 -16.33 -1.59 -13.20
CA ASN A 69 -17.70 -1.87 -12.75
C ASN A 69 -17.97 -1.31 -11.34
N SER A 70 -17.01 -1.43 -10.43
CA SER A 70 -17.14 -1.02 -9.04
C SER A 70 -16.75 0.44 -8.79
N GLY A 71 -15.88 1.02 -9.63
CA GLY A 71 -15.18 2.26 -9.33
C GLY A 71 -14.16 2.14 -8.19
N ALA A 72 -13.74 0.92 -7.84
CA ALA A 72 -12.80 0.68 -6.76
C ALA A 72 -11.36 1.00 -7.15
N ASP A 73 -10.63 1.58 -6.21
CA ASP A 73 -9.20 1.87 -6.31
C ASP A 73 -8.35 0.71 -5.81
N LEU A 74 -8.88 -0.11 -4.90
CA LEU A 74 -8.25 -1.33 -4.40
C LEU A 74 -9.27 -2.40 -3.97
N ASN A 75 -8.81 -3.63 -3.83
CA ASN A 75 -9.53 -4.73 -3.18
C ASN A 75 -8.71 -5.32 -2.03
N ILE A 76 -9.39 -5.73 -0.96
CA ILE A 76 -8.83 -6.52 0.14
C ILE A 76 -9.40 -7.94 0.04
N ALA A 77 -8.54 -8.90 -0.26
CA ALA A 77 -8.89 -10.31 -0.36
C ALA A 77 -8.79 -10.96 1.03
N LEU A 78 -9.94 -11.18 1.68
CA LEU A 78 -10.06 -11.64 3.06
C LEU A 78 -9.82 -13.14 3.22
N GLY A 79 -8.76 -13.68 2.62
CA GLY A 79 -8.35 -15.07 2.72
C GLY A 79 -9.22 -16.08 1.96
N ASP A 80 -8.74 -17.32 1.96
CA ASP A 80 -9.31 -18.46 1.27
C ASP A 80 -9.49 -18.21 -0.24
N LEU A 81 -8.36 -18.14 -0.92
CA LEU A 81 -8.24 -17.70 -2.31
C LEU A 81 -8.70 -18.79 -3.27
N SER A 82 -7.90 -19.85 -3.45
CA SER A 82 -8.15 -20.82 -4.52
C SER A 82 -8.89 -22.07 -4.08
N TYR A 83 -8.80 -22.43 -2.78
CA TYR A 83 -9.18 -23.74 -2.25
C TYR A 83 -8.53 -24.92 -2.99
N GLY A 84 -7.40 -24.69 -3.66
CA GLY A 84 -6.79 -25.63 -4.59
C GLY A 84 -7.61 -25.91 -5.87
N GLY A 85 -8.66 -25.13 -6.15
CA GLY A 85 -9.54 -25.30 -7.31
C GLY A 85 -8.94 -24.80 -8.63
N LYS A 86 -7.83 -24.04 -8.57
CA LYS A 86 -7.00 -23.64 -9.71
C LYS A 86 -5.54 -23.82 -9.29
N LYS A 87 -4.81 -24.70 -9.97
CA LYS A 87 -3.42 -25.04 -9.67
C LYS A 87 -2.54 -24.95 -10.93
N PRO A 88 -1.25 -24.57 -10.79
CA PRO A 88 -0.65 -23.99 -9.59
C PRO A 88 -1.28 -22.63 -9.24
N GLU A 89 -0.92 -22.02 -8.12
CA GLU A 89 -1.47 -20.75 -7.61
C GLU A 89 -1.46 -19.64 -8.67
N THR A 90 -0.46 -19.65 -9.56
CA THR A 90 -0.37 -18.71 -10.69
C THR A 90 -1.58 -18.79 -11.63
N ALA A 91 -2.21 -19.95 -11.79
CA ALA A 91 -3.43 -20.10 -12.58
C ALA A 91 -4.65 -19.43 -11.91
N TRP A 92 -4.66 -19.33 -10.59
CA TRP A 92 -5.65 -18.53 -9.87
C TRP A 92 -5.35 -17.04 -10.01
N CYS A 93 -4.09 -16.63 -9.84
CA CYS A 93 -3.67 -15.24 -10.03
C CYS A 93 -4.01 -14.72 -11.43
N ASP A 94 -3.72 -15.49 -12.48
CA ASP A 94 -4.04 -15.11 -13.86
C ASP A 94 -5.55 -15.03 -14.09
N TYR A 95 -6.32 -15.90 -13.44
CA TYR A 95 -7.77 -15.83 -13.46
C TYR A 95 -8.30 -14.55 -12.80
N VAL A 96 -7.74 -14.13 -11.67
CA VAL A 96 -8.10 -12.85 -11.03
C VAL A 96 -7.68 -11.67 -11.89
N LYS A 97 -6.41 -11.59 -12.30
CA LYS A 97 -5.91 -10.50 -13.16
C LYS A 97 -6.69 -10.37 -14.47
N GLY A 98 -7.14 -11.49 -15.04
CA GLY A 98 -7.99 -11.50 -16.24
C GLY A 98 -9.39 -10.91 -16.02
N LEU A 99 -9.87 -10.86 -14.78
CA LEU A 99 -11.19 -10.33 -14.41
C LEU A 99 -11.14 -8.93 -13.82
N VAL A 100 -10.14 -8.61 -13.00
CA VAL A 100 -10.05 -7.30 -12.31
C VAL A 100 -9.00 -6.36 -12.91
N GLY A 101 -8.17 -6.85 -13.84
CA GLY A 101 -7.05 -6.12 -14.44
C GLY A 101 -5.72 -6.53 -13.82
N THR A 102 -4.64 -6.48 -14.60
CA THR A 102 -3.32 -6.87 -14.13
C THR A 102 -2.78 -5.90 -13.09
N GLU A 103 -3.11 -4.62 -13.21
CA GLU A 103 -2.58 -3.53 -12.39
C GLU A 103 -3.44 -3.15 -11.17
N PHE A 104 -4.60 -3.79 -11.01
CA PHE A 104 -5.49 -3.48 -9.89
C PHE A 104 -4.89 -3.97 -8.57
N PRO A 105 -4.77 -3.12 -7.54
CA PRO A 105 -4.35 -3.54 -6.20
C PRO A 105 -5.32 -4.56 -5.61
N PHE A 106 -4.85 -5.80 -5.47
CA PHE A 106 -5.62 -6.93 -4.93
C PHE A 106 -4.89 -7.47 -3.70
N GLU A 107 -5.05 -6.75 -2.60
CA GLU A 107 -4.25 -6.87 -1.38
C GLU A 107 -4.62 -8.16 -0.64
N LEU A 108 -3.62 -8.99 -0.38
CA LEU A 108 -3.83 -10.34 0.13
C LEU A 108 -3.87 -10.39 1.66
N VAL A 109 -4.85 -11.12 2.20
CA VAL A 109 -4.86 -11.69 3.55
C VAL A 109 -4.90 -13.21 3.38
N PRO A 110 -4.12 -14.00 4.11
CA PRO A 110 -4.18 -15.46 4.04
C PRO A 110 -5.38 -15.98 4.81
N GLY A 111 -5.98 -17.06 4.29
CA GLY A 111 -6.94 -17.86 5.04
C GLY A 111 -6.40 -19.23 5.42
N ASN A 112 -7.20 -20.00 6.15
CA ASN A 112 -6.78 -21.33 6.61
C ASN A 112 -6.58 -22.32 5.45
N HIS A 113 -7.04 -22.00 4.24
CA HIS A 113 -6.73 -22.79 3.05
C HIS A 113 -5.36 -22.46 2.45
N GLU A 114 -4.79 -21.30 2.78
CA GLU A 114 -3.43 -20.89 2.39
C GLU A 114 -2.38 -21.10 3.50
N ASP A 115 -2.84 -21.38 4.72
CA ASP A 115 -2.07 -21.80 5.89
C ASP A 115 -1.69 -23.29 5.79
N ASP A 116 -0.39 -23.59 5.70
CA ASP A 116 0.19 -24.94 5.54
C ASP A 116 -0.53 -25.83 4.50
N GLY A 117 -1.11 -25.20 3.47
CA GLY A 117 -1.93 -25.88 2.46
C GLY A 117 -1.16 -26.96 1.68
N PRO A 118 -1.83 -28.01 1.16
CA PRO A 118 -1.19 -29.03 0.34
C PRO A 118 -0.46 -28.36 -0.83
N THR A 119 0.73 -28.87 -1.21
CA THR A 119 1.61 -28.30 -2.24
C THR A 119 0.82 -27.64 -3.37
N GLY A 120 0.94 -26.31 -3.50
CA GLY A 120 0.17 -25.53 -4.46
C GLY A 120 -1.06 -24.78 -3.90
N ASN A 121 -1.12 -24.51 -2.59
CA ASN A 121 -2.00 -23.48 -2.02
C ASN A 121 -1.33 -22.80 -0.81
N ASN A 122 -0.20 -22.12 -1.03
CA ASN A 122 0.54 -21.39 0.01
C ASN A 122 0.50 -19.89 -0.28
N ILE A 123 0.26 -19.05 0.73
CA ILE A 123 0.14 -17.60 0.53
C ILE A 123 1.34 -16.96 -0.17
N ASP A 124 2.56 -17.43 0.12
CA ASP A 124 3.78 -16.86 -0.46
C ASP A 124 3.80 -17.06 -1.99
N ASN A 125 3.19 -18.13 -2.51
CA ASN A 125 3.09 -18.36 -3.95
C ASN A 125 2.08 -17.42 -4.61
N PHE A 126 1.00 -17.04 -3.91
CA PHE A 126 0.05 -16.04 -4.40
C PHE A 126 0.67 -14.65 -4.43
N GLU A 127 1.44 -14.29 -3.39
CA GLU A 127 2.16 -13.01 -3.33
C GLU A 127 3.06 -12.79 -4.55
N LEU A 128 3.75 -13.85 -5.04
CA LEU A 128 4.61 -13.74 -6.22
C LEU A 128 3.85 -13.34 -7.50
N CYS A 129 2.56 -13.68 -7.62
CA CYS A 129 1.76 -13.42 -8.81
C CYS A 129 0.66 -12.35 -8.65
N LEU A 130 0.40 -11.93 -7.41
CA LEU A 130 -0.43 -10.81 -7.02
C LEU A 130 0.32 -9.96 -5.98
N PRO A 131 1.39 -9.29 -6.42
CA PRO A 131 2.20 -8.49 -5.53
C PRO A 131 1.39 -7.30 -5.01
N HIS A 132 1.80 -6.82 -3.85
CA HIS A 132 1.36 -5.55 -3.31
C HIS A 132 1.59 -4.40 -4.30
N ARG A 133 0.65 -3.45 -4.38
CA ARG A 133 0.73 -2.32 -5.34
C ARG A 133 0.57 -0.94 -4.70
N LEU A 134 0.29 -0.84 -3.41
CA LEU A 134 -0.01 0.41 -2.69
C LEU A 134 1.14 0.84 -1.77
N THR A 135 2.27 1.22 -2.35
CA THR A 135 3.48 1.52 -1.58
C THR A 135 3.40 2.87 -0.87
N PRO A 136 4.01 3.04 0.33
CA PRO A 136 4.81 2.06 1.05
C PRO A 136 3.97 1.13 1.95
N ILE A 137 4.52 -0.07 2.21
CA ILE A 137 4.02 -0.95 3.28
C ILE A 137 4.94 -0.92 4.49
N THR A 138 4.36 -1.23 5.65
CA THR A 138 5.11 -1.66 6.83
C THR A 138 4.72 -3.10 7.15
N GLY A 139 5.70 -3.97 7.40
CA GLY A 139 5.48 -5.39 7.70
C GLY A 139 5.76 -6.29 6.49
N ARG A 140 5.31 -7.55 6.57
CA ARG A 140 5.45 -8.54 5.52
C ARG A 140 4.14 -8.68 4.77
N TYR A 141 4.15 -8.30 3.49
CA TYR A 141 2.98 -8.43 2.64
C TYR A 141 2.46 -9.87 2.67
N SER A 142 1.14 -10.02 2.53
CA SER A 142 0.42 -11.28 2.59
C SER A 142 0.45 -12.02 3.94
N ARG A 143 1.13 -11.50 4.98
CA ARG A 143 1.18 -12.12 6.32
C ARG A 143 0.84 -11.16 7.47
N GLU A 144 1.54 -10.05 7.60
CA GLU A 144 1.24 -9.04 8.63
C GLU A 144 1.80 -7.70 8.16
N TYR A 145 0.93 -6.84 7.66
CA TYR A 145 1.34 -5.58 7.05
C TYR A 145 0.25 -4.51 7.12
N PHE A 146 0.68 -3.25 7.07
CA PHE A 146 -0.24 -2.14 6.87
C PHE A 146 0.27 -1.20 5.78
N TYR A 147 -0.68 -0.48 5.19
CA TYR A 147 -0.45 0.59 4.24
C TYR A 147 -1.48 1.70 4.47
N ASP A 148 -1.11 2.91 4.05
CA ASP A 148 -1.93 4.11 4.20
C ASP A 148 -2.43 4.56 2.82
N TYR A 149 -3.68 5.03 2.74
CA TYR A 149 -4.31 5.33 1.46
C TYR A 149 -5.37 6.46 1.56
N PRO A 150 -5.53 7.30 0.52
CA PRO A 150 -4.64 7.43 -0.64
C PRO A 150 -3.32 8.06 -0.21
N ASP A 151 -2.26 7.85 -1.00
CA ASP A 151 -1.00 8.59 -0.86
C ASP A 151 -1.24 10.06 -1.27
N PRO A 152 -1.17 11.03 -0.35
CA PRO A 152 -1.57 12.39 -0.65
C PRO A 152 -0.47 13.16 -1.40
N PRO A 153 -0.79 13.94 -2.46
CA PRO A 153 0.20 14.52 -3.37
C PRO A 153 1.11 15.65 -2.82
N ALA A 154 1.22 15.85 -1.51
CA ALA A 154 2.11 16.86 -0.92
C ALA A 154 2.50 16.58 0.54
N GLY A 155 2.61 15.30 0.95
CA GLY A 155 2.90 14.95 2.34
C GLY A 155 1.75 15.30 3.30
N GLY A 156 0.52 15.30 2.79
CA GLY A 156 -0.68 15.35 3.62
C GLY A 156 -0.83 14.08 4.46
N THR A 157 -1.85 14.04 5.31
CA THR A 157 -2.17 12.82 6.04
C THR A 157 -3.05 11.92 5.17
N PRO A 158 -2.68 10.64 4.96
CA PRO A 158 -3.54 9.67 4.29
C PRO A 158 -4.89 9.57 4.99
N LEU A 159 -5.93 9.29 4.21
CA LEU A 159 -7.29 9.27 4.73
C LEU A 159 -7.54 8.05 5.63
N ALA A 160 -6.98 6.91 5.26
CA ALA A 160 -7.18 5.63 5.94
C ALA A 160 -5.87 4.86 6.10
N ARG A 161 -5.79 4.07 7.18
CA ARG A 161 -4.82 2.99 7.37
C ARG A 161 -5.53 1.65 7.24
N PHE A 162 -4.99 0.77 6.42
CA PHE A 162 -5.41 -0.62 6.29
C PHE A 162 -4.38 -1.54 6.96
N ILE A 163 -4.80 -2.28 7.98
CA ILE A 163 -3.95 -3.18 8.77
C ILE A 163 -4.42 -4.61 8.48
N ASN A 164 -3.60 -5.37 7.76
CA ASN A 164 -3.89 -6.74 7.33
C ASN A 164 -3.11 -7.71 8.20
N ILE A 165 -3.82 -8.60 8.91
CA ILE A 165 -3.27 -9.48 9.94
C ILE A 165 -3.71 -10.92 9.74
N SER A 166 -2.93 -11.86 10.26
CA SER A 166 -3.11 -13.29 9.99
C SER A 166 -3.27 -14.14 11.26
N PRO A 167 -4.24 -13.81 12.13
CA PRO A 167 -4.44 -14.58 13.35
C PRO A 167 -4.78 -16.03 13.05
N ASN A 168 -4.17 -16.91 13.85
CA ASN A 168 -4.29 -18.35 13.75
C ASN A 168 -3.72 -18.95 12.45
N MET A 169 -2.92 -18.19 11.69
CA MET A 169 -2.22 -18.70 10.49
C MET A 169 -0.82 -19.19 10.84
N THR A 170 -0.40 -20.31 10.26
CA THR A 170 0.93 -20.92 10.39
C THR A 170 1.75 -20.74 9.12
N PHE A 171 2.96 -20.22 9.31
CA PHE A 171 3.92 -20.09 8.23
C PHE A 171 5.15 -20.96 8.49
N LEU A 172 5.63 -21.64 7.46
CA LEU A 172 6.69 -22.66 7.60
C LEU A 172 7.99 -22.09 8.23
N ASP A 173 8.31 -20.84 7.92
CA ASP A 173 9.52 -20.13 8.34
C ASP A 173 9.34 -19.29 9.62
N GLU A 174 8.11 -18.96 10.01
CA GLU A 174 7.84 -18.02 11.12
C GLU A 174 6.94 -18.61 12.22
N GLY A 175 6.37 -19.79 12.00
CA GLY A 175 5.44 -20.45 12.93
C GLY A 175 4.03 -19.85 12.89
N THR A 176 3.25 -20.13 13.93
CA THR A 176 1.85 -19.67 14.04
C THR A 176 1.74 -18.28 14.64
N TYR A 177 1.00 -17.40 13.99
CA TYR A 177 0.71 -16.06 14.47
C TYR A 177 -0.50 -16.08 15.40
N THR A 178 -0.28 -16.12 16.70
CA THR A 178 -1.35 -16.38 17.69
C THR A 178 -2.07 -15.15 18.23
N TYR A 179 -1.50 -13.95 18.09
CA TYR A 179 -2.03 -12.68 18.64
C TYR A 179 -2.54 -12.76 20.09
N THR A 180 -1.94 -13.61 20.92
CA THR A 180 -2.25 -13.64 22.37
C THR A 180 -1.73 -12.38 23.04
N SER A 181 -2.46 -11.86 24.04
CA SER A 181 -2.12 -10.61 24.72
C SER A 181 -0.64 -10.54 25.12
N GLY A 182 0.05 -9.48 24.66
CA GLY A 182 1.46 -9.22 24.96
C GLY A 182 2.46 -9.93 24.07
N ASN A 183 2.04 -10.83 23.16
CA ASN A 183 2.96 -11.39 22.17
C ASN A 183 3.34 -10.34 21.09
N PRO A 184 4.42 -10.57 20.32
CA PRO A 184 4.89 -9.59 19.34
C PRO A 184 3.83 -9.16 18.32
N HIS A 185 3.07 -10.09 17.76
CA HIS A 185 2.02 -9.80 16.78
C HIS A 185 0.86 -8.98 17.37
N PHE A 186 0.41 -9.30 18.59
CA PHE A 186 -0.60 -8.52 19.31
C PHE A 186 -0.14 -7.07 19.55
N ASN A 187 1.10 -6.91 19.99
CA ASN A 187 1.68 -5.58 20.21
C ASN A 187 1.87 -4.83 18.88
N TRP A 188 2.28 -5.53 17.82
CA TRP A 188 2.44 -4.94 16.49
C TRP A 188 1.13 -4.34 15.96
N VAL A 189 0.00 -5.06 16.09
CA VAL A 189 -1.32 -4.53 15.69
C VAL A 189 -1.73 -3.35 16.55
N SER A 190 -1.49 -3.45 17.86
CA SER A 190 -1.73 -2.35 18.80
C SER A 190 -0.97 -1.08 18.37
N ASP A 191 0.31 -1.22 18.04
CA ASP A 191 1.18 -0.11 17.66
C ASP A 191 0.85 0.44 16.26
N ALA A 192 0.43 -0.41 15.33
CA ALA A 192 -0.04 0.00 14.01
C ALA A 192 -1.30 0.89 14.10
N ILE A 193 -2.22 0.56 15.02
CA ILE A 193 -3.40 1.37 15.31
C ILE A 193 -3.01 2.70 15.97
N ASP A 194 -2.16 2.64 17.01
CA ASP A 194 -1.77 3.84 17.77
C ASP A 194 -0.96 4.82 16.92
N SER A 195 -0.05 4.31 16.09
CA SER A 195 0.74 5.14 15.18
C SER A 195 -0.11 5.80 14.09
N ALA A 196 -1.16 5.15 13.57
CA ALA A 196 -2.09 5.80 12.64
C ALA A 196 -2.73 7.04 13.26
N ARG A 197 -3.18 6.91 14.51
CA ARG A 197 -3.79 8.01 15.27
C ARG A 197 -2.80 9.12 15.56
N ALA A 198 -1.59 8.75 15.97
CA ALA A 198 -0.51 9.70 16.22
C ALA A 198 -0.16 10.51 14.95
N SER A 199 -0.26 9.87 13.77
CA SER A 199 -0.08 10.51 12.46
C SER A 199 -1.31 11.27 11.96
N GLY A 200 -2.41 11.31 12.72
CA GLY A 200 -3.65 11.98 12.36
C GLY A 200 -4.47 11.25 11.28
N ILE A 201 -4.14 10.00 10.96
CA ILE A 201 -4.88 9.21 9.96
C ILE A 201 -6.28 8.98 10.50
N LYS A 202 -7.26 9.32 9.66
CA LYS A 202 -8.64 9.40 10.11
C LYS A 202 -9.24 8.01 10.28
N TRP A 203 -9.26 7.21 9.23
CA TRP A 203 -9.93 5.90 9.24
C TRP A 203 -8.95 4.77 9.51
N ILE A 204 -9.32 3.83 10.36
CA ILE A 204 -8.54 2.62 10.63
C ILE A 204 -9.40 1.41 10.31
N VAL A 205 -8.96 0.65 9.31
CA VAL A 205 -9.58 -0.60 8.86
C VAL A 205 -8.62 -1.74 9.20
N VAL A 206 -9.11 -2.75 9.91
CA VAL A 206 -8.34 -3.96 10.22
C VAL A 206 -8.98 -5.14 9.51
N ALA A 207 -8.20 -5.84 8.68
CA ALA A 207 -8.65 -6.98 7.88
C ALA A 207 -7.93 -8.26 8.29
N MET A 208 -8.68 -9.36 8.38
CA MET A 208 -8.18 -10.70 8.67
C MET A 208 -9.10 -11.74 8.02
N HIS A 209 -8.72 -13.01 8.03
CA HIS A 209 -9.58 -14.06 7.51
C HIS A 209 -10.54 -14.60 8.57
N GLU A 210 -10.01 -15.14 9.67
CA GLU A 210 -10.82 -15.88 10.65
C GLU A 210 -11.67 -14.99 11.57
N ASN A 211 -12.66 -15.60 12.24
CA ASN A 211 -13.68 -14.90 13.01
C ASN A 211 -13.41 -14.93 14.52
N CYS A 212 -14.07 -14.03 15.26
CA CYS A 212 -14.29 -14.21 16.71
C CYS A 212 -15.74 -14.49 17.04
N ILE A 213 -16.61 -13.52 16.80
CA ILE A 213 -18.07 -13.69 16.92
C ILE A 213 -18.66 -13.98 15.55
N SER A 214 -19.66 -14.86 15.48
CA SER A 214 -20.34 -15.19 14.22
C SER A 214 -21.71 -15.82 14.49
N MET A 215 -22.69 -15.53 13.63
CA MET A 215 -23.94 -16.28 13.56
C MET A 215 -23.85 -17.52 12.65
N GLY A 216 -22.71 -17.76 12.02
CA GLY A 216 -22.54 -18.86 11.06
C GLY A 216 -22.00 -20.12 11.72
N LYS A 217 -20.99 -20.73 11.08
CA LYS A 217 -20.40 -22.01 11.52
C LYS A 217 -19.08 -21.86 12.26
N LYS A 218 -18.46 -20.68 12.21
CA LYS A 218 -17.06 -20.51 12.60
C LYS A 218 -16.92 -20.05 14.05
N PRO A 219 -16.02 -20.65 14.84
CA PRO A 219 -15.80 -20.28 16.23
C PRO A 219 -14.90 -19.03 16.34
N CYS A 220 -14.62 -18.59 17.58
CA CYS A 220 -13.59 -17.59 17.81
C CYS A 220 -12.18 -18.16 17.68
N SER A 221 -11.68 -18.23 16.44
CA SER A 221 -10.34 -18.74 16.15
C SER A 221 -9.26 -17.66 16.25
N ILE A 222 -9.60 -16.37 16.06
CA ILE A 222 -8.63 -15.28 16.23
C ILE A 222 -8.28 -14.99 17.70
N GLY A 223 -9.05 -15.56 18.63
CA GLY A 223 -8.93 -15.34 20.07
C GLY A 223 -9.61 -14.05 20.55
N GLU A 224 -10.20 -14.13 21.76
CA GLU A 224 -10.88 -13.01 22.40
C GLU A 224 -9.93 -11.84 22.70
N ASN A 225 -8.65 -12.10 22.94
CA ASN A 225 -7.67 -11.05 23.22
C ASN A 225 -7.55 -10.07 22.05
N LEU A 226 -7.31 -10.59 20.84
CA LEU A 226 -7.21 -9.76 19.64
C LEU A 226 -8.53 -9.05 19.38
N PHE A 227 -9.67 -9.75 19.41
CA PHE A 227 -10.96 -9.12 19.16
C PHE A 227 -11.24 -7.96 20.14
N ASN A 228 -11.01 -8.18 21.43
CA ASN A 228 -11.16 -7.16 22.45
C ASN A 228 -10.14 -6.02 22.32
N LEU A 229 -8.91 -6.28 21.86
CA LEU A 229 -7.95 -5.21 21.54
C LEU A 229 -8.53 -4.26 20.49
N LEU A 230 -9.05 -4.78 19.38
CA LEU A 230 -9.58 -3.97 18.28
C LEU A 230 -10.80 -3.15 18.71
N VAL A 231 -11.72 -3.78 19.45
CA VAL A 231 -12.93 -3.13 19.99
C VAL A 231 -12.57 -2.10 21.06
N ASN A 232 -11.66 -2.42 21.98
CA ASN A 232 -11.18 -1.49 23.01
C ASN A 232 -10.48 -0.30 22.38
N LYS A 233 -9.67 -0.54 21.35
CA LYS A 233 -9.05 0.52 20.58
C LYS A 233 -10.05 1.22 19.68
N LYS A 234 -11.28 0.78 19.48
CA LYS A 234 -12.28 1.44 18.62
C LYS A 234 -11.77 1.58 17.18
N VAL A 235 -11.27 0.48 16.61
CA VAL A 235 -11.03 0.38 15.15
C VAL A 235 -12.34 0.72 14.44
N ASP A 236 -12.31 1.50 13.37
CA ASP A 236 -13.56 1.96 12.75
C ASP A 236 -14.30 0.81 12.07
N LEU A 237 -13.56 0.01 11.29
CA LEU A 237 -14.08 -1.15 10.57
C LEU A 237 -13.18 -2.36 10.74
N ILE A 238 -13.76 -3.49 11.12
CA ILE A 238 -13.11 -4.80 11.17
C ILE A 238 -13.68 -5.64 10.03
N LEU A 239 -12.82 -6.20 9.19
CA LEU A 239 -13.20 -7.03 8.04
C LEU A 239 -12.72 -8.47 8.22
N GLN A 240 -13.61 -9.42 7.95
CA GLN A 240 -13.36 -10.85 8.08
C GLN A 240 -13.95 -11.65 6.91
N GLY A 241 -13.40 -12.83 6.64
CA GLY A 241 -13.97 -13.85 5.75
C GLY A 241 -14.40 -15.09 6.55
N HIS A 242 -13.99 -16.26 6.07
CA HIS A 242 -14.01 -17.58 6.72
C HIS A 242 -15.40 -18.18 6.96
N ASP A 243 -16.30 -17.44 7.59
CA ASP A 243 -17.70 -17.84 7.63
C ASP A 243 -18.34 -17.46 6.30
N HIS A 244 -18.83 -18.45 5.55
CA HIS A 244 -19.29 -18.24 4.19
C HIS A 244 -20.68 -17.56 4.16
N ASN A 245 -20.77 -16.34 4.64
CA ASN A 245 -21.98 -15.53 4.68
C ASN A 245 -21.59 -14.07 4.76
N TYR A 246 -22.59 -13.23 4.60
CA TYR A 246 -22.49 -11.83 4.96
C TYR A 246 -23.05 -11.64 6.37
N GLN A 247 -22.33 -10.91 7.22
CA GLN A 247 -22.84 -10.45 8.51
C GLN A 247 -22.29 -9.05 8.82
N ARG A 248 -23.16 -8.13 9.24
CA ARG A 248 -22.80 -6.82 9.80
C ARG A 248 -23.14 -6.79 11.28
N SER A 249 -22.16 -6.46 12.11
CA SER A 249 -22.40 -6.26 13.53
C SER A 249 -23.11 -4.93 13.82
N LYS A 250 -23.71 -4.84 15.00
CA LYS A 250 -23.97 -3.58 15.70
C LYS A 250 -22.66 -2.86 16.01
N GLN A 251 -22.69 -1.62 16.51
CA GLN A 251 -21.44 -0.96 16.92
C GLN A 251 -21.05 -1.41 18.32
N LEU A 252 -19.82 -1.89 18.45
CA LEU A 252 -19.32 -2.56 19.64
C LEU A 252 -18.25 -1.73 20.33
N ALA A 253 -18.35 -1.57 21.65
CA ALA A 253 -17.31 -0.92 22.45
C ALA A 253 -17.23 -1.53 23.85
N LEU A 254 -16.02 -1.51 24.42
CA LEU A 254 -15.84 -1.83 25.83
C LEU A 254 -16.27 -0.63 26.70
N SER A 255 -16.79 -0.93 27.89
CA SER A 255 -17.31 0.04 28.84
C SER A 255 -17.23 -0.51 30.26
N ALA A 256 -17.63 0.27 31.28
CA ALA A 256 -17.69 -0.25 32.65
C ALA A 256 -18.65 -1.47 32.78
N GLY A 257 -19.70 -1.53 31.95
CA GLY A 257 -20.63 -2.67 31.89
C GLY A 257 -20.21 -3.77 30.90
N CYS A 258 -19.16 -3.53 30.11
CA CYS A 258 -18.60 -4.46 29.14
C CYS A 258 -17.07 -4.47 29.25
N SER A 259 -16.54 -5.33 30.13
CA SER A 259 -15.10 -5.52 30.29
C SER A 259 -14.45 -6.29 29.13
N GLY A 260 -15.27 -6.91 28.29
CA GLY A 260 -14.85 -7.67 27.11
C GLY A 260 -16.04 -8.35 26.45
N ILE A 261 -15.92 -8.57 25.15
CA ILE A 261 -16.79 -9.46 24.38
C ILE A 261 -16.22 -10.86 24.52
N VAL A 262 -17.05 -11.75 25.04
CA VAL A 262 -16.69 -13.14 25.37
C VAL A 262 -17.49 -14.05 24.45
N ARG A 263 -16.81 -15.03 23.86
CA ARG A 263 -17.40 -15.97 22.91
C ARG A 263 -18.59 -16.72 23.54
N ASN A 264 -19.56 -17.08 22.71
CA ASN A 264 -20.79 -17.77 23.08
C ASN A 264 -21.63 -17.04 24.15
N THR A 265 -21.49 -15.71 24.27
CA THR A 265 -22.29 -14.91 25.21
C THR A 265 -22.68 -13.58 24.60
N LEU A 266 -23.88 -13.09 24.93
CA LEU A 266 -24.29 -11.73 24.63
C LEU A 266 -24.15 -10.88 25.89
N ASN A 267 -23.33 -9.84 25.81
CA ASN A 267 -23.37 -8.72 26.74
C ASN A 267 -23.84 -7.46 25.99
N THR A 268 -25.08 -7.06 26.25
CA THR A 268 -25.69 -5.89 25.60
C THR A 268 -25.04 -4.58 25.98
N ASN A 269 -24.31 -4.51 27.11
CA ASN A 269 -23.55 -3.30 27.48
C ASN A 269 -22.32 -3.06 26.58
N CYS A 270 -21.98 -4.03 25.72
CA CYS A 270 -20.95 -3.87 24.71
C CYS A 270 -21.49 -3.21 23.43
N ILE A 271 -22.81 -3.02 23.31
CA ILE A 271 -23.47 -2.44 22.14
C ILE A 271 -23.70 -0.96 22.43
N VAL A 272 -23.05 -0.09 21.65
CA VAL A 272 -23.22 1.37 21.77
C VAL A 272 -24.17 1.95 20.73
N ASP A 273 -24.39 1.22 19.64
CA ASP A 273 -25.35 1.55 18.59
C ASP A 273 -25.92 0.24 18.03
N ASP A 274 -27.24 0.17 17.81
CA ASP A 274 -27.90 -1.03 17.31
C ASP A 274 -27.92 -1.16 15.78
N GLY A 275 -27.48 -0.12 15.05
CA GLY A 275 -27.36 -0.09 13.60
C GLY A 275 -28.68 -0.19 12.84
N SER A 276 -29.82 0.06 13.50
CA SER A 276 -31.17 -0.07 12.93
C SER A 276 -31.51 1.02 11.91
N ASP A 277 -30.90 2.19 12.04
CA ASP A 277 -30.97 3.30 11.08
C ASP A 277 -29.90 3.20 9.96
N ASN A 278 -28.98 2.25 10.08
CA ASN A 278 -27.82 2.04 9.21
C ASN A 278 -26.79 3.17 9.27
N GLU A 279 -26.73 3.91 10.37
CA GLU A 279 -25.71 4.90 10.65
C GLU A 279 -24.93 4.48 11.91
N TYR A 280 -23.63 4.76 11.93
CA TYR A 280 -22.77 4.51 13.08
C TYR A 280 -21.85 5.70 13.28
N ILE A 281 -21.42 5.93 14.52
CA ILE A 281 -20.61 7.12 14.85
C ILE A 281 -19.14 6.75 14.99
N LYS A 282 -18.28 7.39 14.20
CA LYS A 282 -16.83 7.25 14.32
C LYS A 282 -16.39 7.48 15.77
N GLY A 283 -15.57 6.57 16.29
CA GLY A 283 -15.03 6.67 17.66
C GLY A 283 -16.00 6.31 18.78
N ALA A 284 -17.27 5.97 18.50
CA ALA A 284 -18.15 5.37 19.51
C ALA A 284 -17.76 3.92 19.81
N GLY A 285 -17.42 3.15 18.77
CA GLY A 285 -16.97 1.77 18.84
C GLY A 285 -16.60 1.22 17.46
N SER A 286 -16.40 -0.09 17.36
CA SER A 286 -16.06 -0.81 16.13
C SER A 286 -17.27 -1.43 15.45
N VAL A 287 -17.28 -1.41 14.12
CA VAL A 287 -18.22 -2.18 13.29
C VAL A 287 -17.45 -3.35 12.67
N LEU A 288 -17.97 -4.57 12.84
CA LEU A 288 -17.46 -5.80 12.22
C LEU A 288 -18.30 -6.14 10.99
N SER A 289 -17.63 -6.52 9.91
CA SER A 289 -18.25 -7.11 8.74
C SER A 289 -17.56 -8.40 8.33
N ILE A 290 -18.33 -9.49 8.34
CA ILE A 290 -17.93 -10.80 7.81
C ILE A 290 -18.43 -10.86 6.37
N VAL A 291 -17.53 -11.10 5.43
CA VAL A 291 -17.77 -11.04 3.98
C VAL A 291 -17.17 -12.27 3.29
N GLY A 292 -17.48 -13.46 3.80
CA GLY A 292 -17.05 -14.74 3.22
C GLY A 292 -17.88 -15.16 2.00
N THR A 293 -18.17 -14.21 1.12
CA THR A 293 -19.14 -14.36 0.02
C THR A 293 -18.49 -14.36 -1.36
N GLY A 294 -17.19 -14.63 -1.42
CA GLY A 294 -16.36 -14.50 -2.63
C GLY A 294 -16.66 -15.52 -3.73
N GLY A 295 -17.15 -16.72 -3.39
CA GLY A 295 -17.64 -17.64 -4.43
C GLY A 295 -17.75 -19.13 -4.10
N ILE A 296 -17.11 -19.63 -3.04
CA ILE A 296 -17.11 -21.07 -2.71
C ILE A 296 -18.54 -21.57 -2.35
N GLY A 297 -19.40 -20.69 -1.82
CA GLY A 297 -20.82 -20.94 -1.52
C GLY A 297 -21.15 -20.78 -0.04
N ASN A 298 -22.38 -20.35 0.26
CA ASN A 298 -22.75 -19.93 1.61
C ASN A 298 -22.88 -21.06 2.65
N TYR A 299 -22.74 -20.69 3.92
CA TYR A 299 -23.21 -21.44 5.09
C TYR A 299 -24.57 -20.92 5.57
N ASP A 300 -25.21 -21.71 6.44
CA ASP A 300 -26.41 -21.30 7.17
C ASP A 300 -26.09 -20.22 8.21
N ILE A 301 -27.10 -19.44 8.55
CA ILE A 301 -27.12 -18.54 9.71
C ILE A 301 -27.92 -19.20 10.84
N ASN A 302 -27.36 -19.19 12.05
CA ASN A 302 -28.02 -19.57 13.28
C ASN A 302 -28.54 -18.34 14.02
N THR A 303 -29.80 -17.98 13.83
CA THR A 303 -30.43 -16.85 14.57
C THR A 303 -30.68 -17.15 16.04
N ALA A 304 -30.49 -18.40 16.47
CA ALA A 304 -30.53 -18.80 17.88
C ALA A 304 -29.13 -18.84 18.51
N ASP A 305 -28.08 -18.44 17.77
CA ASP A 305 -26.75 -18.33 18.33
C ASP A 305 -26.74 -17.33 19.49
N SER A 306 -26.02 -17.65 20.56
CA SER A 306 -25.80 -16.78 21.70
C SER A 306 -25.21 -15.41 21.34
N GLU A 307 -24.52 -15.31 20.20
CA GLU A 307 -23.88 -14.09 19.70
C GLU A 307 -24.76 -13.34 18.69
N ALA A 308 -25.91 -13.91 18.28
CA ALA A 308 -26.81 -13.31 17.29
C ALA A 308 -27.24 -11.88 17.65
N GLY A 309 -27.33 -11.57 18.95
CA GLY A 309 -27.66 -10.23 19.43
C GLY A 309 -26.63 -9.14 19.09
N TYR A 310 -25.41 -9.50 18.69
CA TYR A 310 -24.38 -8.58 18.23
C TYR A 310 -24.52 -8.18 16.76
N PHE A 311 -25.38 -8.84 15.97
CA PHE A 311 -25.50 -8.59 14.54
C PHE A 311 -26.78 -7.82 14.20
N ALA A 312 -26.65 -6.92 13.22
CA ALA A 312 -27.72 -6.06 12.72
C ALA A 312 -28.27 -6.54 11.37
N LYS A 313 -27.41 -7.16 10.54
CA LYS A 313 -27.78 -7.68 9.21
C LYS A 313 -26.98 -8.92 8.86
N TRP A 314 -27.57 -9.84 8.10
CA TRP A 314 -26.88 -11.04 7.63
C TRP A 314 -27.58 -11.67 6.43
N ASN A 315 -26.85 -12.54 5.74
CA ASN A 315 -27.42 -13.49 4.77
C ASN A 315 -26.82 -14.89 4.97
N GLY A 316 -27.43 -15.91 4.37
CA GLY A 316 -26.95 -17.29 4.44
C GLY A 316 -27.83 -18.23 3.62
N VAL A 317 -27.48 -19.52 3.58
CA VAL A 317 -28.25 -20.56 2.86
C VAL A 317 -29.74 -20.53 3.21
N ASN A 318 -30.04 -20.45 4.49
CA ASN A 318 -31.39 -20.36 5.04
C ASN A 318 -31.96 -18.93 5.12
N SER A 319 -31.23 -17.92 4.63
CA SER A 319 -31.63 -16.50 4.68
C SER A 319 -31.05 -15.72 3.50
N ASN A 320 -31.68 -15.84 2.33
CA ASN A 320 -31.32 -15.11 1.09
C ASN A 320 -29.84 -15.30 0.67
N PRO A 321 -29.43 -16.50 0.22
CA PRO A 321 -28.02 -16.87 -0.02
C PRO A 321 -27.43 -16.18 -1.23
N THR A 322 -26.94 -14.96 -0.99
CA THR A 322 -26.41 -14.10 -2.03
C THR A 322 -24.90 -13.98 -1.85
N LEU A 323 -24.17 -14.25 -2.93
CA LEU A 323 -22.74 -14.05 -3.02
C LEU A 323 -22.48 -12.68 -3.64
N GLY A 324 -21.40 -12.05 -3.21
CA GLY A 324 -21.15 -10.64 -3.48
C GLY A 324 -19.93 -10.15 -2.75
N PHE A 325 -19.79 -8.83 -2.72
CA PHE A 325 -18.66 -8.16 -2.09
C PHE A 325 -19.11 -6.90 -1.36
N LEU A 326 -18.34 -6.50 -0.35
CA LEU A 326 -18.51 -5.20 0.29
C LEU A 326 -17.77 -4.16 -0.56
N LYS A 327 -18.44 -3.04 -0.84
CA LYS A 327 -17.83 -1.85 -1.43
C LYS A 327 -17.93 -0.72 -0.41
N ALA A 328 -16.82 -0.06 -0.14
CA ALA A 328 -16.76 1.08 0.75
C ALA A 328 -16.25 2.31 -0.02
N THR A 329 -16.97 3.41 0.07
CA THR A 329 -16.51 4.73 -0.40
C THR A 329 -16.19 5.58 0.83
N VAL A 330 -14.95 6.07 0.89
CA VAL A 330 -14.37 6.75 2.05
C VAL A 330 -14.11 8.20 1.71
N THR A 331 -14.56 9.10 2.57
CA THR A 331 -14.26 10.55 2.55
C THR A 331 -13.70 10.98 3.90
N ASP A 332 -13.33 12.25 4.04
CA ASP A 332 -12.92 12.84 5.31
C ASP A 332 -14.03 12.88 6.38
N THR A 333 -15.29 12.72 6.00
CA THR A 333 -16.45 12.83 6.91
C THR A 333 -17.20 11.52 7.08
N GLN A 334 -17.06 10.55 6.17
CA GLN A 334 -17.79 9.29 6.28
C GLN A 334 -17.13 8.13 5.54
N MET A 335 -17.47 6.92 5.97
CA MET A 335 -17.25 5.69 5.24
C MET A 335 -18.61 5.05 4.92
N THR A 336 -19.00 5.07 3.64
CA THR A 336 -20.26 4.49 3.17
C THR A 336 -20.01 3.08 2.64
N LEU A 337 -20.67 2.07 3.21
CA LEU A 337 -20.46 0.67 2.91
C LEU A 337 -21.73 0.05 2.31
N THR A 338 -21.56 -0.74 1.25
CA THR A 338 -22.64 -1.41 0.53
C THR A 338 -22.27 -2.85 0.23
N PHE A 339 -23.16 -3.80 0.53
CA PHE A 339 -23.04 -5.17 0.04
C PHE A 339 -23.61 -5.24 -1.38
N ASN A 340 -22.76 -5.59 -2.35
CA ASN A 340 -23.07 -5.64 -3.76
C ASN A 340 -23.32 -7.09 -4.20
N PRO A 341 -24.58 -7.48 -4.48
CA PRO A 341 -24.93 -8.84 -4.85
C PRO A 341 -24.49 -9.15 -6.28
N MET A 342 -23.75 -10.25 -6.46
CA MET A 342 -23.22 -10.65 -7.76
C MET A 342 -23.73 -12.00 -8.26
N TYR A 343 -24.12 -12.88 -7.34
CA TYR A 343 -24.66 -14.19 -7.70
C TYR A 343 -25.65 -14.69 -6.65
N GLY A 344 -26.77 -15.24 -7.10
CA GLY A 344 -27.84 -15.72 -6.22
C GLY A 344 -29.04 -14.79 -6.23
N PRO A 345 -29.84 -14.76 -5.15
CA PRO A 345 -30.98 -13.86 -5.01
C PRO A 345 -30.52 -12.42 -4.71
N THR A 346 -31.41 -11.59 -4.16
CA THR A 346 -31.26 -10.12 -4.17
C THR A 346 -30.96 -9.53 -2.78
N PHE A 347 -30.20 -10.23 -1.92
CA PHE A 347 -29.81 -9.63 -0.63
C PHE A 347 -28.93 -8.40 -0.85
N THR A 348 -29.23 -7.33 -0.14
CA THR A 348 -28.46 -6.08 -0.13
C THR A 348 -28.37 -5.55 1.30
N ASP A 349 -27.28 -4.87 1.62
CA ASP A 349 -27.14 -4.08 2.84
C ASP A 349 -26.39 -2.78 2.51
N SER A 350 -26.67 -1.72 3.25
CA SER A 350 -26.00 -0.43 3.09
C SER A 350 -26.00 0.30 4.43
N TYR A 351 -24.86 0.83 4.83
CA TYR A 351 -24.70 1.58 6.07
C TYR A 351 -23.54 2.57 5.98
N VAL A 352 -23.47 3.51 6.92
CA VAL A 352 -22.44 4.54 6.94
C VAL A 352 -21.83 4.66 8.34
N ILE A 353 -20.52 4.88 8.40
CA ILE A 353 -19.82 5.33 9.61
C ILE A 353 -19.51 6.81 9.43
N VAL A 354 -20.13 7.69 10.22
CA VAL A 354 -20.01 9.14 10.09
C VAL A 354 -19.07 9.73 11.14
N ASP A 355 -18.27 10.70 10.73
CA ASP A 355 -17.42 11.50 11.61
C ASP A 355 -18.09 12.85 11.89
N ASN A 356 -18.83 12.91 13.00
CA ASN A 356 -19.52 14.12 13.46
C ASN A 356 -18.59 15.11 14.20
N SER A 357 -17.27 14.87 14.22
CA SER A 357 -16.32 15.79 14.86
C SER A 357 -16.01 17.04 14.02
N VAL A 358 -16.42 17.06 12.75
CA VAL A 358 -16.29 18.23 11.87
C VAL A 358 -17.64 18.98 11.84
N PRO A 359 -17.71 20.25 12.29
CA PRO A 359 -18.90 21.05 12.09
C PRO A 359 -19.12 21.25 10.58
N THR A 360 -20.29 20.90 10.08
CA THR A 360 -20.69 21.23 8.72
C THR A 360 -20.58 22.75 8.54
N GLU A 361 -19.64 23.23 7.71
CA GLU A 361 -19.66 24.65 7.32
C GLU A 361 -20.98 24.91 6.61
N THR A 362 -21.91 25.56 7.31
CA THR A 362 -23.16 26.01 6.72
C THR A 362 -22.77 27.07 5.67
N PRO A 363 -23.15 26.92 4.39
CA PRO A 363 -22.81 27.90 3.38
C PRO A 363 -23.36 29.26 3.82
N VAL A 364 -22.47 30.21 4.11
CA VAL A 364 -22.88 31.58 4.41
C VAL A 364 -23.50 32.15 3.12
N PRO A 365 -24.75 32.64 3.15
CA PRO A 365 -25.35 33.28 1.98
C PRO A 365 -24.47 34.45 1.52
N PRO A 366 -24.35 34.74 0.22
CA PRO A 366 -23.49 35.81 -0.27
C PRO A 366 -23.92 37.15 0.37
N THR A 367 -23.03 37.72 1.17
CA THR A 367 -23.20 39.04 1.79
C THR A 367 -23.37 40.11 0.71
N GLU A 368 -24.43 40.91 0.81
CA GLU A 368 -24.74 42.01 -0.11
C GLU A 368 -23.61 43.04 -0.19
N THR A 369 -23.41 43.57 -1.41
CA THR A 369 -22.41 44.58 -1.77
C THR A 369 -22.50 45.83 -0.87
N PRO A 370 -21.41 46.34 -0.28
CA PRO A 370 -21.47 47.53 0.57
C PRO A 370 -21.76 48.80 -0.25
N ILE A 371 -22.75 49.57 0.22
CA ILE A 371 -23.10 50.92 -0.23
C ILE A 371 -22.04 51.92 0.28
N PRO A 372 -21.57 52.90 -0.52
CA PRO A 372 -20.61 53.91 -0.06
C PRO A 372 -21.24 54.90 0.95
N THR A 373 -20.59 55.08 2.09
CA THR A 373 -20.95 56.04 3.15
C THR A 373 -20.56 57.48 2.76
N PRO A 374 -21.42 58.50 3.00
CA PRO A 374 -21.15 59.89 2.66
C PRO A 374 -20.16 60.59 3.62
N THR A 375 -19.43 61.57 3.07
CA THR A 375 -18.42 62.42 3.70
C THR A 375 -18.98 63.29 4.84
N PRO A 376 -18.33 63.39 6.01
CA PRO A 376 -18.77 64.26 7.11
C PRO A 376 -18.49 65.75 6.85
N THR A 377 -19.40 66.60 7.33
CA THR A 377 -19.35 68.08 7.30
C THR A 377 -18.95 68.60 8.69
N ASP A 378 -18.16 69.66 8.75
CA ASP A 378 -17.63 70.29 9.97
C ASP A 378 -18.72 70.83 10.92
N ASP A 379 -18.63 70.52 12.22
CA ASP A 379 -19.42 71.14 13.30
C ASP A 379 -18.49 71.99 14.20
N PRO A 380 -18.73 73.30 14.35
CA PRO A 380 -17.82 74.22 15.05
C PRO A 380 -18.22 74.48 16.51
N PHE A 381 -18.45 73.48 17.35
CA PHE A 381 -18.57 73.69 18.81
C PHE A 381 -18.08 72.47 19.62
N ALA A 382 -16.78 72.41 19.91
CA ALA A 382 -16.25 71.53 20.95
C ALA A 382 -15.14 72.25 21.77
N PRO A 383 -15.20 72.22 23.11
CA PRO A 383 -14.40 73.08 23.99
C PRO A 383 -12.94 72.65 24.16
N THR A 384 -12.13 73.65 24.51
CA THR A 384 -10.67 73.69 24.70
C THR A 384 -10.12 72.64 25.70
N PRO A 385 -9.00 71.94 25.40
CA PRO A 385 -8.43 70.94 26.30
C PRO A 385 -7.58 71.56 27.44
N THR A 386 -7.77 71.01 28.64
CA THR A 386 -6.98 71.22 29.87
C THR A 386 -5.68 70.38 29.83
N GLU A 387 -4.65 70.86 30.53
CA GLU A 387 -3.26 70.38 30.48
C GLU A 387 -3.07 68.86 30.65
N THR A 388 -2.22 68.31 29.78
CA THR A 388 -1.81 66.90 29.72
C THR A 388 -0.72 66.59 30.76
N PRO A 389 -0.83 65.50 31.54
CA PRO A 389 0.20 65.08 32.47
C PRO A 389 1.46 64.54 31.76
N ILE A 390 2.59 64.71 32.45
CA ILE A 390 3.96 64.33 32.09
C ILE A 390 4.04 62.84 31.65
N PRO A 391 4.77 62.51 30.56
CA PRO A 391 4.87 61.14 30.06
C PRO A 391 5.56 60.23 31.07
N THR A 392 4.89 59.12 31.39
CA THR A 392 5.47 57.98 32.10
C THR A 392 6.35 57.20 31.11
N VAL A 393 7.55 56.80 31.56
CA VAL A 393 8.49 55.99 30.78
C VAL A 393 7.83 54.71 30.24
N THR A 394 7.80 54.59 28.92
CA THR A 394 7.39 53.39 28.19
C THR A 394 8.39 52.26 28.43
N PRO A 395 7.97 51.03 28.81
CA PRO A 395 8.88 49.90 28.85
C PRO A 395 9.36 49.58 27.42
N THR A 396 10.66 49.38 27.27
CA THR A 396 11.33 48.94 26.05
C THR A 396 10.61 47.72 25.46
N PRO A 397 10.30 47.70 24.14
CA PRO A 397 9.69 46.53 23.51
C PRO A 397 10.62 45.33 23.67
N THR A 398 10.08 44.24 24.20
CA THR A 398 10.74 42.94 24.23
C THR A 398 10.93 42.46 22.78
N ASP A 399 12.14 41.96 22.48
CA ASP A 399 12.52 41.46 21.17
C ASP A 399 11.44 40.54 20.57
N THR A 400 11.03 40.85 19.35
CA THR A 400 10.18 39.96 18.55
C THR A 400 10.99 38.68 18.28
N PRO A 401 10.47 37.48 18.60
CA PRO A 401 11.19 36.25 18.33
C PRO A 401 11.42 36.13 16.82
N ILE A 402 12.69 36.03 16.43
CA ILE A 402 13.10 35.64 15.08
C ILE A 402 12.44 34.28 14.79
N PRO A 403 11.79 34.07 13.62
CA PRO A 403 11.27 32.76 13.27
C PRO A 403 12.41 31.76 13.34
N THR A 404 12.29 30.83 14.27
CA THR A 404 13.19 29.69 14.37
C THR A 404 13.01 28.90 13.08
N GLU A 405 14.07 28.73 12.27
CA GLU A 405 14.01 27.86 11.09
C GLU A 405 13.46 26.51 11.52
N THR A 406 12.32 26.11 10.93
CA THR A 406 11.76 24.78 11.13
C THR A 406 12.86 23.78 10.81
N PRO A 407 13.20 22.84 11.72
CA PRO A 407 14.25 21.89 11.45
C PRO A 407 13.89 21.13 10.18
N ILE A 408 14.75 21.23 9.16
CA ILE A 408 14.70 20.35 7.99
C ILE A 408 14.85 18.94 8.56
N VAL A 409 13.75 18.20 8.60
CA VAL A 409 13.75 16.80 9.02
C VAL A 409 14.59 16.07 7.99
N THR A 410 15.83 15.74 8.34
CA THR A 410 16.66 14.88 7.49
C THR A 410 15.92 13.55 7.39
N PRO A 411 15.45 13.14 6.19
CA PRO A 411 14.71 11.90 6.05
C PRO A 411 15.55 10.76 6.60
N THR A 412 14.92 9.94 7.45
CA THR A 412 15.59 8.79 8.06
C THR A 412 15.86 7.77 6.94
N PRO A 413 17.10 7.33 6.75
CA PRO A 413 17.43 6.37 5.70
C PRO A 413 16.60 5.09 5.86
N MET A 414 15.82 4.74 4.84
CA MET A 414 15.05 3.50 4.77
C MET A 414 15.92 2.40 4.15
N ASN A 415 15.75 1.16 4.59
CA ASN A 415 16.47 0.00 4.03
C ASN A 415 15.52 -0.92 3.26
N LEU A 416 15.97 -1.41 2.10
CA LEU A 416 15.27 -2.41 1.29
C LEU A 416 16.25 -3.52 0.90
N SER A 417 15.84 -4.78 1.01
CA SER A 417 16.61 -5.94 0.52
C SER A 417 15.89 -6.53 -0.69
N LEU A 418 16.61 -6.68 -1.80
CA LEU A 418 16.10 -7.22 -3.05
C LEU A 418 16.82 -8.52 -3.40
N ASN A 419 16.05 -9.56 -3.73
CA ASN A 419 16.58 -10.77 -4.35
C ASN A 419 16.78 -10.53 -5.86
N PRO A 420 17.74 -11.20 -6.53
CA PRO A 420 17.86 -11.13 -7.98
C PRO A 420 16.62 -11.74 -8.64
N VAL A 421 16.10 -11.07 -9.67
CA VAL A 421 15.01 -11.62 -10.52
C VAL A 421 15.54 -12.67 -11.48
N ALA A 422 16.84 -12.61 -11.79
CA ALA A 422 17.57 -13.63 -12.54
C ALA A 422 19.05 -13.63 -12.14
N ASP A 423 19.67 -14.80 -12.04
CA ASP A 423 21.11 -14.93 -12.03
C ASP A 423 21.57 -16.18 -12.81
N THR A 424 22.78 -16.15 -13.32
CA THR A 424 23.42 -17.34 -13.88
C THR A 424 24.90 -17.05 -14.09
N PHE A 425 25.67 -18.05 -14.49
CA PHE A 425 27.02 -17.83 -14.99
C PHE A 425 27.20 -18.51 -16.33
N VAL A 426 28.11 -17.96 -17.14
CA VAL A 426 28.49 -18.56 -18.41
C VAL A 426 29.83 -19.27 -18.27
N ASN A 427 30.12 -20.22 -19.15
CA ASN A 427 31.36 -20.98 -19.11
C ASN A 427 31.95 -21.08 -20.52
N ALA A 428 33.13 -20.51 -20.74
CA ALA A 428 33.82 -20.54 -22.03
C ALA A 428 34.07 -21.97 -22.54
N ASN A 429 34.27 -22.94 -21.63
CA ASN A 429 34.45 -24.35 -21.98
C ASN A 429 33.15 -25.09 -22.27
N SER A 430 31.99 -24.46 -22.08
CA SER A 430 30.68 -24.99 -22.46
C SER A 430 29.88 -23.89 -23.15
N PRO A 431 30.27 -23.50 -24.38
CA PRO A 431 29.85 -22.23 -24.93
C PRO A 431 28.35 -22.14 -25.27
N ASN A 432 27.68 -23.28 -25.42
CA ASN A 432 26.24 -23.40 -25.63
C ASN A 432 25.49 -23.95 -24.39
N GLY A 433 26.19 -24.18 -23.27
CA GLY A 433 25.58 -24.67 -22.05
C GLY A 433 24.83 -23.55 -21.33
N ASN A 434 23.57 -23.81 -20.97
CA ASN A 434 22.84 -22.97 -20.02
C ASN A 434 23.07 -23.48 -18.60
N LEU A 435 23.29 -22.55 -17.66
CA LEU A 435 23.61 -22.85 -16.27
C LEU A 435 22.69 -22.09 -15.30
N GLY A 436 21.51 -21.66 -15.77
CA GLY A 436 20.56 -20.88 -14.98
C GLY A 436 19.86 -21.64 -13.85
N ASN A 437 20.00 -22.97 -13.79
CA ASN A 437 19.50 -23.78 -12.68
C ASN A 437 20.63 -24.23 -11.71
N ASN A 438 21.84 -23.68 -11.86
CA ASN A 438 22.97 -24.10 -11.04
C ASN A 438 22.92 -23.39 -9.69
N VAL A 439 22.98 -24.15 -8.60
CA VAL A 439 22.98 -23.58 -7.24
C VAL A 439 24.19 -22.68 -6.92
N LEU A 440 25.22 -22.65 -7.78
CA LEU A 440 26.39 -21.79 -7.66
C LEU A 440 26.56 -20.85 -8.86
N LEU A 441 27.03 -19.63 -8.59
CA LEU A 441 27.62 -18.73 -9.56
C LEU A 441 29.15 -18.83 -9.46
N ARG A 442 29.83 -18.97 -10.61
CA ARG A 442 31.29 -19.18 -10.66
C ARG A 442 31.99 -18.09 -11.42
N ILE A 443 33.08 -17.57 -10.84
CA ILE A 443 33.84 -16.42 -11.35
C ILE A 443 35.32 -16.79 -11.40
N ILE A 444 35.89 -16.94 -12.61
CA ILE A 444 37.30 -17.32 -12.82
C ILE A 444 37.75 -16.94 -14.22
N SER A 445 39.05 -16.64 -14.41
CA SER A 445 39.58 -16.23 -15.72
C SER A 445 39.91 -17.38 -16.68
N SER A 446 40.12 -18.61 -16.17
CA SER A 446 40.52 -19.76 -17.01
C SER A 446 40.00 -21.10 -16.48
N PRO A 447 39.15 -21.82 -17.25
CA PRO A 447 38.38 -21.29 -18.38
C PRO A 447 37.46 -20.16 -17.89
N GLU A 448 37.30 -19.11 -18.70
CA GLU A 448 36.52 -17.92 -18.30
C GLU A 448 35.10 -18.31 -17.87
N LYS A 449 34.74 -17.89 -16.68
CA LYS A 449 33.36 -17.92 -16.17
C LYS A 449 33.01 -16.55 -15.61
N ILE A 450 31.85 -16.05 -16.06
CA ILE A 450 31.34 -14.73 -15.71
C ILE A 450 29.97 -14.95 -15.09
N ALA A 451 29.76 -14.44 -13.88
CA ALA A 451 28.45 -14.44 -13.24
C ALA A 451 27.66 -13.21 -13.69
N TYR A 452 26.35 -13.34 -13.80
CA TYR A 452 25.42 -12.27 -14.12
C TYR A 452 24.28 -12.28 -13.11
N LEU A 453 23.90 -11.10 -12.62
CA LEU A 453 22.75 -10.91 -11.74
C LEU A 453 21.88 -9.78 -12.28
N LYS A 454 20.56 -9.94 -12.21
CA LYS A 454 19.59 -8.93 -12.59
C LYS A 454 18.67 -8.63 -11.42
N PHE A 455 18.45 -7.36 -11.15
CA PHE A 455 17.57 -6.86 -10.10
C PHE A 455 16.50 -5.97 -10.71
N ASP A 456 15.30 -6.00 -10.14
CA ASP A 456 14.25 -5.04 -10.44
C ASP A 456 14.30 -3.90 -9.42
N LEU A 457 14.65 -2.70 -9.89
CA LEU A 457 14.74 -1.50 -9.06
C LEU A 457 13.48 -0.64 -9.17
N GLY A 458 12.37 -1.17 -9.68
CA GLY A 458 11.07 -0.49 -9.77
C GLY A 458 10.60 0.09 -8.44
N ALA A 459 10.85 -0.61 -7.33
CA ALA A 459 10.53 -0.14 -5.98
C ALA A 459 11.30 1.13 -5.55
N LEU A 460 12.33 1.54 -6.28
CA LEU A 460 13.18 2.69 -5.96
C LEU A 460 12.83 3.95 -6.77
N VAL A 461 11.83 3.93 -7.66
CA VAL A 461 11.43 5.12 -8.45
C VAL A 461 11.25 6.34 -7.54
N GLY A 462 11.92 7.45 -7.90
CA GLY A 462 11.84 8.71 -7.16
C GLY A 462 12.61 8.76 -5.85
N ARG A 463 13.29 7.69 -5.44
CA ARG A 463 14.11 7.64 -4.22
C ARG A 463 15.53 8.13 -4.47
N THR A 464 16.13 8.73 -3.44
CA THR A 464 17.55 9.12 -3.46
C THR A 464 18.38 8.04 -2.79
N ILE A 465 19.18 7.32 -3.57
CA ILE A 465 20.00 6.23 -3.06
C ILE A 465 21.17 6.79 -2.24
N GLN A 466 21.23 6.40 -0.96
CA GLN A 466 22.31 6.75 -0.04
C GLN A 466 23.44 5.75 -0.08
N SER A 467 23.11 4.45 -0.09
CA SER A 467 24.09 3.39 -0.30
C SER A 467 23.41 2.14 -0.87
N ALA A 468 24.15 1.34 -1.63
CA ALA A 468 23.69 0.02 -2.04
C ALA A 468 24.83 -1.00 -1.94
N VAL A 469 24.53 -2.16 -1.39
CA VAL A 469 25.47 -3.24 -1.10
C VAL A 469 24.94 -4.54 -1.68
N LEU A 470 25.66 -5.10 -2.64
CA LEU A 470 25.45 -6.46 -3.11
C LEU A 470 26.11 -7.43 -2.13
N ARG A 471 25.34 -8.35 -1.56
CA ARG A 471 25.79 -9.38 -0.62
C ARG A 471 25.77 -10.74 -1.32
N LEU A 472 26.92 -11.40 -1.35
CA LEU A 472 27.10 -12.72 -1.96
C LEU A 472 27.66 -13.70 -0.92
N PHE A 473 27.01 -14.85 -0.73
CA PHE A 473 27.52 -15.86 0.21
C PHE A 473 28.54 -16.77 -0.47
N VAL A 474 29.73 -16.89 0.12
CA VAL A 474 30.88 -17.56 -0.51
C VAL A 474 30.86 -19.06 -0.24
N SER A 475 30.73 -19.86 -1.29
CA SER A 475 30.79 -21.32 -1.24
C SER A 475 32.22 -21.85 -1.46
N ASN A 476 33.01 -21.16 -2.28
CA ASN A 476 34.44 -21.43 -2.46
C ASN A 476 35.20 -20.11 -2.49
N GLY A 477 36.12 -19.93 -1.53
CA GLY A 477 36.89 -18.71 -1.40
C GLY A 477 37.91 -18.47 -2.53
N SER A 478 38.43 -17.24 -2.61
CA SER A 478 39.40 -16.81 -3.61
C SER A 478 40.26 -15.65 -3.09
N ASN A 479 41.52 -15.62 -3.49
CA ASN A 479 42.44 -14.48 -3.30
C ASN A 479 42.56 -13.58 -4.54
N SER A 480 41.93 -13.96 -5.66
CA SER A 480 41.92 -13.15 -6.87
C SER A 480 41.10 -11.87 -6.68
N THR A 481 41.35 -10.87 -7.52
CA THR A 481 40.47 -9.73 -7.69
C THR A 481 39.35 -10.06 -8.68
N GLN A 482 38.13 -9.66 -8.35
CA GLN A 482 36.94 -9.69 -9.18
C GLN A 482 36.51 -8.25 -9.49
N ALA A 483 35.85 -8.06 -10.63
CA ALA A 483 35.27 -6.78 -11.00
C ALA A 483 33.76 -6.94 -11.19
N VAL A 484 32.99 -6.06 -10.54
CA VAL A 484 31.56 -5.88 -10.84
C VAL A 484 31.48 -4.86 -11.96
N LYS A 485 30.79 -5.20 -13.04
CA LYS A 485 30.61 -4.38 -14.23
C LYS A 485 29.13 -4.19 -14.54
N THR A 486 28.79 -3.08 -15.18
CA THR A 486 27.44 -2.86 -15.70
C THR A 486 27.15 -3.82 -16.85
N VAL A 487 25.87 -4.14 -17.05
CA VAL A 487 25.39 -4.88 -18.21
C VAL A 487 24.18 -4.13 -18.76
N VAL A 488 24.34 -3.52 -19.93
CA VAL A 488 23.31 -2.63 -20.52
C VAL A 488 22.09 -3.41 -20.99
N ASP A 489 22.32 -4.59 -21.59
CA ASP A 489 21.23 -5.46 -22.03
C ASP A 489 20.62 -6.19 -20.83
N THR A 490 19.36 -5.88 -20.53
CA THR A 490 18.58 -6.50 -19.44
C THR A 490 17.58 -7.54 -19.95
N SER A 491 17.53 -7.77 -21.26
CA SER A 491 16.59 -8.68 -21.93
C SER A 491 16.97 -10.16 -21.83
N TRP A 492 18.19 -10.46 -21.37
CA TRP A 492 18.65 -11.83 -21.20
C TRP A 492 17.77 -12.61 -20.21
N GLY A 493 17.48 -13.87 -20.57
CA GLY A 493 16.78 -14.83 -19.72
C GLY A 493 17.75 -15.81 -19.09
N GLU A 494 17.58 -16.05 -17.78
CA GLU A 494 18.37 -16.99 -16.97
C GLU A 494 18.47 -18.39 -17.59
N LEU A 495 17.36 -18.94 -18.06
CA LEU A 495 17.28 -20.27 -18.65
C LEU A 495 17.62 -20.31 -20.15
N THR A 496 17.98 -19.17 -20.74
CA THR A 496 18.31 -19.04 -22.16
C THR A 496 19.74 -18.57 -22.41
N MET A 497 20.41 -18.02 -21.38
CA MET A 497 21.76 -17.49 -21.53
C MET A 497 22.80 -18.61 -21.57
N THR A 498 23.77 -18.43 -22.44
CA THR A 498 24.91 -19.29 -22.72
C THR A 498 26.12 -18.39 -22.88
N TYR A 499 27.33 -18.95 -22.95
CA TYR A 499 28.50 -18.12 -23.22
C TYR A 499 28.38 -17.36 -24.55
N ASN A 500 27.87 -18.00 -25.60
CA ASN A 500 27.82 -17.42 -26.95
C ASN A 500 26.82 -16.27 -27.11
N ASN A 501 25.73 -16.25 -26.34
CA ASN A 501 24.69 -15.22 -26.43
C ASN A 501 24.66 -14.26 -25.22
N ARG A 502 25.69 -14.31 -24.36
CA ARG A 502 25.76 -13.46 -23.17
C ARG A 502 25.82 -11.97 -23.53
N PRO A 503 25.19 -11.09 -22.74
CA PRO A 503 25.42 -9.66 -22.82
C PRO A 503 26.89 -9.29 -22.63
N LEU A 504 27.32 -8.25 -23.34
CA LEU A 504 28.65 -7.66 -23.15
C LEU A 504 28.73 -6.97 -21.79
N LEU A 505 29.88 -7.13 -21.12
CA LEU A 505 30.21 -6.39 -19.90
C LEU A 505 30.57 -4.94 -20.27
N GLY A 506 29.97 -4.00 -19.56
CA GLY A 506 30.23 -2.57 -19.67
C GLY A 506 31.28 -2.07 -18.68
N ASP A 507 31.08 -0.85 -18.20
CA ASP A 507 31.99 -0.16 -17.29
C ASP A 507 32.11 -0.85 -15.93
N VAL A 508 33.29 -0.74 -15.32
CA VAL A 508 33.53 -1.23 -13.96
C VAL A 508 32.79 -0.36 -12.96
N VAL A 509 31.91 -0.99 -12.18
CA VAL A 509 31.22 -0.39 -11.02
C VAL A 509 32.17 -0.35 -9.84
N THR A 510 32.81 -1.48 -9.54
CA THR A 510 33.80 -1.60 -8.46
C THR A 510 34.66 -2.85 -8.63
N ASN A 511 35.80 -2.90 -7.93
CA ASN A 511 36.64 -4.08 -7.80
C ASN A 511 36.62 -4.57 -6.36
N PHE A 512 36.69 -5.88 -6.16
CA PHE A 512 36.85 -6.48 -4.85
C PHE A 512 37.80 -7.66 -4.90
N THR A 513 38.56 -7.88 -3.84
CA THR A 513 39.25 -9.17 -3.63
C THR A 513 38.24 -10.17 -3.10
N GLY A 514 38.39 -11.45 -3.46
CA GLY A 514 37.54 -12.54 -2.99
C GLY A 514 37.50 -12.66 -1.46
N SER A 515 36.80 -13.67 -0.97
CA SER A 515 36.71 -13.92 0.49
C SER A 515 36.98 -15.38 0.80
N VAL A 516 36.89 -15.74 2.08
CA VAL A 516 36.97 -17.11 2.55
C VAL A 516 35.61 -17.80 2.47
N THR A 517 35.59 -19.12 2.42
CA THR A 517 34.34 -19.90 2.40
C THR A 517 33.50 -19.67 3.66
N GLY A 518 32.17 -19.65 3.50
CA GLY A 518 31.20 -19.56 4.59
C GLY A 518 30.92 -18.15 5.10
N THR A 519 31.38 -17.11 4.38
CA THR A 519 31.16 -15.71 4.75
C THR A 519 30.34 -14.97 3.70
N TRP A 520 29.68 -13.90 4.14
CA TRP A 520 29.10 -12.92 3.23
C TRP A 520 30.19 -11.99 2.70
N LYS A 521 30.19 -11.79 1.38
CA LYS A 521 30.96 -10.75 0.71
C LYS A 521 30.05 -9.58 0.39
N GLU A 522 30.33 -8.45 1.00
CA GLU A 522 29.57 -7.20 0.83
C GLU A 522 30.32 -6.28 -0.14
N ILE A 523 29.63 -5.87 -1.22
CA ILE A 523 30.22 -5.17 -2.36
C ILE A 523 29.42 -3.90 -2.62
N ALA A 524 30.04 -2.74 -2.49
CA ALA A 524 29.39 -1.47 -2.73
C ALA A 524 29.09 -1.28 -4.23
N VAL A 525 27.81 -1.13 -4.56
CA VAL A 525 27.29 -0.95 -5.93
C VAL A 525 26.38 0.27 -6.06
N THR A 526 26.48 1.21 -5.11
CA THR A 526 25.65 2.43 -5.03
C THR A 526 25.55 3.15 -6.38
N SER A 527 26.65 3.36 -7.09
CA SER A 527 26.65 4.07 -8.38
C SER A 527 25.81 3.40 -9.45
N ALA A 528 25.83 2.07 -9.53
CA ALA A 528 25.02 1.30 -10.49
C ALA A 528 23.53 1.37 -10.15
N VAL A 529 23.21 1.26 -8.85
CA VAL A 529 21.82 1.34 -8.36
C VAL A 529 21.26 2.75 -8.56
N SER A 530 22.00 3.80 -8.21
CA SER A 530 21.60 5.19 -8.43
C SER A 530 21.34 5.50 -9.91
N ALA A 531 22.13 4.93 -10.83
CA ALA A 531 21.97 5.15 -12.26
C ALA A 531 20.77 4.40 -12.87
N SER A 532 20.29 3.36 -12.19
CA SER A 532 19.26 2.44 -12.71
C SER A 532 17.96 2.50 -11.91
N VAL A 533 17.78 3.53 -11.08
CA VAL A 533 16.58 3.73 -10.26
C VAL A 533 15.33 3.59 -11.09
N GLY A 534 14.42 2.72 -10.65
CA GLY A 534 13.14 2.48 -11.32
C GLY A 534 13.18 1.56 -12.53
N GLN A 535 14.32 0.92 -12.81
CA GLN A 535 14.51 0.08 -13.99
C GLN A 535 15.06 -1.29 -13.60
N LEU A 536 15.04 -2.25 -14.54
CA LEU A 536 15.85 -3.45 -14.41
C LEU A 536 17.34 -3.05 -14.47
N MET A 537 18.12 -3.54 -13.51
CA MET A 537 19.57 -3.38 -13.49
C MET A 537 20.22 -4.74 -13.68
N SER A 538 21.13 -4.88 -14.64
CA SER A 538 21.97 -6.08 -14.78
C SER A 538 23.43 -5.76 -14.43
N LEU A 539 24.04 -6.67 -13.68
CA LEU A 539 25.44 -6.65 -13.30
C LEU A 539 26.12 -7.93 -13.80
N GLY A 540 27.38 -7.80 -14.22
CA GLY A 540 28.24 -8.92 -14.52
C GLY A 540 29.46 -8.91 -13.61
N ILE A 541 29.94 -10.09 -13.23
CA ILE A 541 31.12 -10.26 -12.38
C ILE A 541 32.11 -11.15 -13.09
N ASP A 542 33.25 -10.59 -13.46
CA ASP A 542 34.38 -11.31 -14.03
C ASP A 542 35.61 -11.25 -13.11
N SER A 543 36.62 -12.02 -13.45
CA SER A 543 37.91 -12.00 -12.77
C SER A 543 39.04 -12.14 -13.78
N THR A 544 40.17 -11.53 -13.46
CA THR A 544 41.43 -11.72 -14.18
C THR A 544 42.28 -12.84 -13.57
N GLY A 545 41.93 -13.33 -12.38
CA GLY A 545 42.70 -14.34 -11.64
C GLY A 545 42.26 -15.78 -11.90
N THR A 546 43.21 -16.70 -11.77
CA THR A 546 43.00 -18.15 -11.94
C THR A 546 42.56 -18.85 -10.66
N ASP A 547 42.58 -18.18 -9.51
CA ASP A 547 41.99 -18.66 -8.26
C ASP A 547 40.52 -18.23 -8.22
N GLY A 548 39.61 -19.16 -8.52
CA GLY A 548 38.20 -18.88 -8.79
C GLY A 548 37.34 -18.71 -7.54
N LEU A 549 36.38 -17.79 -7.61
CA LEU A 549 35.38 -17.55 -6.56
C LEU A 549 34.07 -18.24 -6.94
N ASP A 550 33.51 -19.07 -6.05
CA ASP A 550 32.15 -19.59 -6.19
C ASP A 550 31.27 -19.01 -5.07
N VAL A 551 30.10 -18.49 -5.47
CA VAL A 551 29.09 -17.95 -4.55
C VAL A 551 27.76 -18.66 -4.79
N TYR A 552 26.86 -18.62 -3.81
CA TYR A 552 25.50 -19.14 -4.00
C TYR A 552 24.71 -18.29 -5.01
N SER A 553 23.90 -18.98 -5.80
CA SER A 553 22.88 -18.42 -6.70
C SER A 553 21.54 -18.29 -5.99
N LYS A 554 20.54 -17.76 -6.68
CA LYS A 554 19.16 -17.70 -6.21
C LYS A 554 18.48 -19.08 -6.10
N GLU A 555 19.00 -20.10 -6.80
CA GLU A 555 18.52 -21.49 -6.74
C GLU A 555 18.95 -22.19 -5.45
N ASN A 556 19.94 -21.66 -4.73
CA ASN A 556 20.38 -22.26 -3.48
C ASN A 556 19.33 -22.07 -2.37
N SER A 557 19.16 -23.05 -1.48
CA SER A 557 18.13 -22.96 -0.43
C SER A 557 18.39 -21.90 0.64
N THR A 558 19.66 -21.49 0.84
CA THR A 558 20.08 -20.49 1.83
C THR A 558 21.18 -19.60 1.27
N GLY A 559 21.44 -18.43 1.89
CA GLY A 559 22.55 -17.56 1.50
C GLY A 559 22.50 -17.08 0.04
N LYS A 560 21.29 -16.89 -0.49
CA LYS A 560 21.05 -16.37 -1.85
C LYS A 560 21.66 -14.97 -2.00
N PRO A 561 22.00 -14.52 -3.23
CA PRO A 561 22.41 -13.13 -3.46
C PRO A 561 21.34 -12.14 -2.99
N GLU A 562 21.77 -11.04 -2.38
CA GLU A 562 20.88 -9.97 -1.92
C GLU A 562 21.47 -8.61 -2.32
N LEU A 563 20.61 -7.67 -2.72
CA LEU A 563 20.97 -6.27 -2.90
C LEU A 563 20.29 -5.45 -1.80
N VAL A 564 21.09 -4.97 -0.84
CA VAL A 564 20.62 -4.13 0.27
C VAL A 564 20.82 -2.66 -0.09
N VAL A 565 19.74 -1.88 -0.12
CA VAL A 565 19.73 -0.49 -0.54
C VAL A 565 19.23 0.38 0.60
N ASN A 566 20.01 1.40 0.96
CA ASN A 566 19.58 2.48 1.83
C ASN A 566 19.26 3.71 0.98
N PHE A 567 18.11 4.33 1.22
CA PHE A 567 17.62 5.46 0.42
C PHE A 567 16.75 6.42 1.26
N ASN A 568 16.54 7.62 0.71
CA ASN A 568 15.63 8.63 1.25
C ASN A 568 14.47 8.87 0.29
#